data_AF-A0A356B0K7-F1
#
_entry.id   AF-A0A356B0K7-F1
#
_cell.length_a   1.000
_cell.length_b   1.000
_cell.length_c   1.000
_cell.angle_alpha   90.00
_cell.angle_beta   90.00
_cell.angle_gamma   90.00
#
_symmetry.space_group_name_H-M   'P 1'
#
loop_
_entity.id
_entity.type
_entity.pdbx_description
1 polymer ?
#
loop_
_entity_poly.entity_id
_entity_poly.type
_entity_poly.pdbx_seq_one_letter_code
_entity_poly.pdbx_strand_id
1 'polypeptide(L)'
;SIGVGQYQHDMNKTRLAQTLRGVVEDCVNRVGVDLNTSSASLLSYVSGVNKTIAENIVKYRDDNGQFTKREQLKDVNQLGEKAFEQCAGFLRISDGEYILDNTGVHPESYNAAIKLIQRLGYTVEDVKNSEMC
;
A
#
# COMPACT_ATOMS: atom_id res chain seq x y z
N SER A 1 -50.15 -11.84 -7.86
CA SER A 1 -49.81 -11.31 -6.52
C SER A 1 -49.91 -12.42 -5.49
N ILE A 2 -48.80 -12.80 -4.88
CA ILE A 2 -48.76 -13.39 -3.54
C ILE A 2 -47.67 -12.61 -2.82
N GLY A 3 -48.11 -11.66 -1.99
CA GLY A 3 -47.24 -10.81 -1.21
C GLY A 3 -46.56 -11.62 -0.12
N VAL A 4 -45.23 -11.55 -0.08
CA VAL A 4 -44.43 -12.00 1.05
C VAL A 4 -43.34 -10.96 1.29
N GLY A 5 -43.62 -10.08 2.25
CA GLY A 5 -42.64 -9.30 3.00
C GLY A 5 -42.29 -7.91 2.47
N GLN A 6 -42.87 -6.87 3.06
CA GLN A 6 -42.43 -5.47 2.93
C GLN A 6 -40.99 -5.20 3.45
N TYR A 7 -40.28 -6.21 3.96
CA TYR A 7 -38.98 -6.07 4.64
C TYR A 7 -37.76 -6.49 3.82
N GLN A 8 -37.91 -6.91 2.55
CA GLN A 8 -36.75 -7.31 1.73
C GLN A 8 -36.01 -6.15 1.03
N HIS A 9 -36.54 -4.92 1.12
CA HIS A 9 -35.92 -3.73 0.52
C HIS A 9 -35.09 -2.87 1.49
N ASP A 10 -35.07 -3.17 2.79
CA ASP A 10 -34.39 -2.36 3.82
C ASP A 10 -32.95 -2.80 4.15
N MET A 11 -32.46 -3.85 3.49
CA MET A 11 -31.01 -4.13 3.52
C MET A 11 -30.33 -3.21 2.52
N ASN A 12 -29.70 -2.15 3.03
CA ASN A 12 -28.86 -1.24 2.26
C ASN A 12 -27.61 -2.00 1.78
N LYS A 13 -27.74 -2.74 0.66
CA LYS A 13 -26.66 -3.53 0.04
C LYS A 13 -25.38 -2.69 -0.18
N THR A 14 -25.54 -1.39 -0.41
CA THR A 14 -24.46 -0.42 -0.51
C THR A 14 -23.68 -0.27 0.79
N ARG A 15 -24.37 -0.17 1.94
CA ARG A 15 -23.74 -0.06 3.26
C ARG A 15 -22.95 -1.33 3.63
N LEU A 16 -23.47 -2.52 3.34
CA LEU A 16 -22.76 -3.77 3.58
C LEU A 16 -21.48 -3.87 2.74
N ALA A 17 -21.57 -3.53 1.45
CA ALA A 17 -20.40 -3.52 0.55
C ALA A 17 -19.35 -2.49 1.00
N GLN A 18 -19.77 -1.32 1.48
CA GLN A 18 -18.88 -0.30 2.04
C GLN A 18 -18.17 -0.78 3.31
N THR A 19 -18.89 -1.43 4.24
CA THR A 19 -18.28 -1.96 5.47
C THR A 19 -17.28 -3.06 5.15
N LEU A 20 -17.61 -3.99 4.26
CA LEU A 20 -16.70 -5.07 3.88
C LEU A 20 -15.44 -4.51 3.20
N ARG A 21 -15.62 -3.50 2.33
CA ARG A 21 -14.51 -2.80 1.69
C ARG A 21 -13.58 -2.13 2.71
N GLY A 22 -14.13 -1.43 3.70
CA GLY A 22 -13.33 -0.78 4.73
C GLY A 22 -12.46 -1.76 5.53
N VAL A 23 -12.99 -2.93 5.88
CA VAL A 23 -12.22 -3.97 6.58
C VAL A 23 -11.06 -4.49 5.72
N VAL A 24 -11.28 -4.65 4.41
CA VAL A 24 -10.20 -5.06 3.48
C VAL A 24 -9.14 -3.97 3.38
N GLU A 25 -9.53 -2.70 3.25
CA GLU A 25 -8.60 -1.56 3.23
C GLU A 25 -7.76 -1.52 4.52
N ASP A 26 -8.36 -1.70 5.70
CA ASP A 26 -7.64 -1.72 6.97
C ASP A 26 -6.64 -2.88 7.07
N CYS A 27 -7.04 -4.09 6.66
CA CYS A 27 -6.15 -5.26 6.65
C CYS A 27 -4.97 -5.05 5.69
N VAL A 28 -5.25 -4.55 4.49
CA VAL A 28 -4.25 -4.33 3.44
C VAL A 28 -3.24 -3.25 3.86
N ASN A 29 -3.72 -2.13 4.40
CA ASN A 29 -2.86 -1.07 4.88
C ASN A 29 -2.04 -1.49 6.11
N ARG A 30 -2.58 -2.34 7.00
CA ARG A 30 -1.86 -2.83 8.17
C ARG A 30 -0.72 -3.78 7.82
N VAL A 31 -0.94 -4.71 6.89
CA VAL A 31 0.09 -5.68 6.48
C VAL A 31 1.10 -5.04 5.54
N GLY A 32 0.64 -4.10 4.70
CA GLY A 32 1.42 -3.55 3.61
C GLY A 32 1.38 -4.45 2.37
N VAL A 33 1.67 -3.85 1.22
CA VAL A 33 1.48 -4.46 -0.10
C VAL A 33 2.75 -4.32 -0.91
N ASP A 34 3.26 -5.42 -1.44
CA ASP A 34 4.44 -5.41 -2.29
C ASP A 34 4.12 -4.90 -3.70
N LEU A 35 4.85 -3.87 -4.16
CA LEU A 35 4.62 -3.20 -5.45
C LEU A 35 4.87 -4.09 -6.67
N ASN A 36 5.84 -4.99 -6.59
CA ASN A 36 6.30 -5.79 -7.71
C ASN A 36 5.46 -7.05 -7.90
N THR A 37 4.87 -7.58 -6.83
CA THR A 37 4.13 -8.85 -6.88
C THR A 37 2.61 -8.68 -6.81
N SER A 38 2.10 -7.54 -6.31
CA SER A 38 0.67 -7.37 -6.08
C SER A 38 -0.12 -7.12 -7.36
N SER A 39 -1.39 -7.54 -7.37
CA SER A 39 -2.33 -7.25 -8.45
C SER A 39 -2.89 -5.83 -8.35
N ALA A 40 -3.37 -5.28 -9.47
CA ALA A 40 -4.07 -3.98 -9.48
C ALA A 40 -5.28 -3.97 -8.52
N SER A 41 -5.98 -5.10 -8.39
CA SER A 41 -7.10 -5.22 -7.45
C SER A 41 -6.65 -5.02 -6.00
N LEU A 42 -5.54 -5.65 -5.58
CA LEU A 42 -5.01 -5.50 -4.22
C LEU A 42 -4.50 -4.08 -3.98
N LEU A 43 -3.79 -3.51 -4.95
CA LEU A 43 -3.30 -2.12 -4.90
C LEU A 43 -4.44 -1.12 -4.75
N SER A 44 -5.62 -1.37 -5.33
CA SER A 44 -6.78 -0.47 -5.24
C SER A 44 -7.42 -0.35 -3.86
N TYR A 45 -6.99 -1.16 -2.89
CA TYR A 45 -7.38 -1.07 -1.48
C TYR A 45 -6.35 -0.31 -0.63
N VAL A 46 -5.23 0.12 -1.23
CA VAL A 46 -4.22 0.92 -0.53
C VAL A 46 -4.70 2.37 -0.41
N SER A 47 -4.49 2.98 0.75
CA SER A 47 -4.83 4.39 0.96
C SER A 47 -4.17 5.28 -0.10
N GLY A 48 -4.95 6.17 -0.73
CA GLY A 48 -4.46 7.04 -1.80
C GLY A 48 -4.36 6.40 -3.19
N VAL A 49 -4.64 5.10 -3.34
CA VAL A 49 -4.61 4.38 -4.63
C VAL A 49 -6.03 4.05 -5.08
N ASN A 50 -6.47 4.63 -6.19
CA ASN A 50 -7.72 4.23 -6.83
C ASN A 50 -7.47 3.17 -7.91
N LYS A 51 -8.54 2.65 -8.52
CA LYS A 51 -8.45 1.62 -9.56
C LYS A 51 -7.57 2.03 -10.75
N THR A 52 -7.69 3.26 -11.23
CA THR A 52 -6.90 3.79 -12.34
C THR A 52 -5.41 3.89 -11.98
N ILE A 53 -5.09 4.38 -10.79
CA ILE A 53 -3.71 4.46 -10.30
C ILE A 53 -3.14 3.06 -10.15
N ALA A 54 -3.89 2.11 -9.60
CA ALA A 54 -3.44 0.72 -9.46
C ALA A 54 -3.12 0.07 -10.82
N GLU A 55 -3.96 0.30 -11.83
CA GLU A 55 -3.68 -0.14 -13.21
C GLU A 55 -2.43 0.54 -13.79
N ASN A 56 -2.24 1.83 -13.53
CA ASN A 56 -1.05 2.57 -13.96
C ASN A 56 0.23 2.08 -13.26
N ILE A 57 0.17 1.67 -11.99
CA ILE A 57 1.31 1.08 -11.27
C ILE A 57 1.73 -0.23 -11.92
N VAL A 58 0.76 -1.11 -12.20
CA VAL A 58 1.05 -2.39 -12.89
C VAL A 58 1.61 -2.13 -14.29
N LYS A 59 1.00 -1.21 -15.04
CA LYS A 59 1.50 -0.83 -16.35
C LYS A 59 2.93 -0.26 -16.29
N TYR A 60 3.22 0.59 -15.31
CA TYR A 60 4.55 1.16 -15.15
C TYR A 60 5.60 0.07 -14.95
N ARG A 61 5.34 -0.94 -14.10
CA ARG A 61 6.30 -2.04 -13.91
C ARG A 61 6.42 -2.97 -15.12
N ASP A 62 5.34 -3.12 -15.89
CA ASP A 62 5.36 -3.92 -17.12
C ASP A 62 6.20 -3.22 -18.20
N ASP A 63 6.13 -1.89 -18.28
CA ASP A 63 6.83 -1.07 -19.26
C ASP A 63 8.29 -0.75 -18.87
N ASN A 64 8.58 -0.52 -17.58
CA ASN A 64 9.88 -0.05 -17.08
C ASN A 64 10.66 -1.10 -16.28
N GLY A 65 10.05 -2.25 -16.00
CA GLY A 65 10.60 -3.26 -15.10
C GLY A 65 10.21 -3.02 -13.64
N GLN A 66 10.75 -3.86 -12.75
CA GLN A 66 10.41 -3.84 -11.33
C GLN A 66 10.80 -2.52 -10.66
N PHE A 67 9.99 -2.09 -9.69
CA PHE A 67 10.33 -1.00 -8.78
C PHE A 67 11.51 -1.42 -7.90
N THR A 68 12.53 -0.58 -7.84
CA THR A 68 13.69 -0.72 -6.94
C THR A 68 13.67 0.31 -5.82
N LYS A 69 12.93 1.41 -6.00
CA LYS A 69 12.79 2.53 -5.06
C LYS A 69 11.36 3.03 -5.04
N ARG A 70 10.86 3.46 -3.87
CA ARG A 70 9.52 4.04 -3.77
C ARG A 70 9.38 5.33 -4.55
N GLU A 71 10.45 6.11 -4.70
CA GLU A 71 10.46 7.38 -5.44
C GLU A 71 10.02 7.22 -6.90
N GLN A 72 10.25 6.06 -7.51
CA GLN A 72 9.80 5.75 -8.87
C GLN A 72 8.27 5.79 -9.01
N LEU A 73 7.52 5.67 -7.91
CA LEU A 73 6.07 5.87 -7.94
C LEU A 73 5.69 7.28 -8.43
N LYS A 74 6.55 8.29 -8.24
CA LYS A 74 6.29 9.64 -8.75
C LYS A 74 6.29 9.72 -10.28
N ASP A 75 6.87 8.74 -10.94
CA ASP A 75 6.86 8.62 -12.41
C ASP A 75 5.61 7.87 -12.92
N VAL A 76 4.79 7.31 -12.01
CA VAL A 76 3.55 6.63 -12.37
C VAL A 76 2.50 7.67 -12.78
N ASN A 77 1.91 7.46 -13.95
CA ASN A 77 0.89 8.36 -14.47
C ASN A 77 -0.29 8.51 -13.51
N GLN A 78 -0.75 9.75 -13.31
CA GLN A 78 -1.86 10.13 -12.43
C GLN A 78 -1.64 9.86 -10.93
N LEU A 79 -0.42 9.50 -10.50
CA LEU A 79 -0.06 9.52 -9.08
C LEU A 79 0.48 10.90 -8.71
N GLY A 80 -0.38 11.73 -8.11
CA GLY A 80 0.04 13.04 -7.59
C GLY A 80 0.83 12.93 -6.29
N GLU A 81 1.55 14.01 -5.92
CA GLU A 81 2.36 14.06 -4.69
C GLU A 81 1.58 13.69 -3.43
N LYS A 82 0.34 14.19 -3.30
CA LYS A 82 -0.53 13.86 -2.17
C LYS A 82 -0.94 12.38 -2.15
N ALA A 83 -1.18 11.79 -3.32
CA ALA A 83 -1.51 10.36 -3.40
C ALA A 83 -0.29 9.51 -3.03
N PHE A 84 0.90 9.90 -3.48
CA PHE A 84 2.17 9.30 -3.10
C PHE A 84 2.41 9.35 -1.59
N GLU A 85 2.24 10.51 -0.96
CA GLU A 85 2.39 10.67 0.50
C GLU A 85 1.42 9.77 1.28
N GLN A 86 0.19 9.59 0.80
CA GLN A 86 -0.78 8.72 1.46
C GLN A 86 -0.47 7.23 1.28
N CYS A 87 0.10 6.82 0.14
CA CYS A 87 0.28 5.40 -0.17
C CYS A 87 1.69 4.86 0.15
N ALA A 88 2.73 5.71 0.12
CA ALA A 88 4.12 5.26 0.20
C ALA A 88 4.45 4.51 1.50
N GLY A 89 3.75 4.80 2.60
CA GLY A 89 3.93 4.12 3.89
C GLY A 89 3.32 2.72 3.96
N PHE A 90 2.45 2.37 3.01
CA PHE A 90 1.77 1.07 2.93
C PHE A 90 2.33 0.17 1.83
N LEU A 91 3.08 0.74 0.90
CA LEU A 91 3.70 0.02 -0.21
C LEU A 91 5.09 -0.49 0.20
N ARG A 92 5.43 -1.70 -0.22
CA ARG A 92 6.69 -2.38 0.08
C ARG A 92 7.42 -2.75 -1.20
N ILE A 93 8.74 -2.81 -1.13
CA ILE A 93 9.59 -3.33 -2.19
C ILE A 93 10.53 -4.36 -1.56
N SER A 94 10.20 -5.65 -1.68
CA SER A 94 10.96 -6.73 -1.04
C SER A 94 12.43 -6.76 -1.49
N ASP A 95 12.68 -6.51 -2.79
CA ASP A 95 14.00 -6.48 -3.40
C ASP A 95 14.48 -5.03 -3.69
N GLY A 96 14.04 -4.08 -2.87
CA GLY A 96 14.40 -2.67 -3.02
C GLY A 96 15.87 -2.38 -2.72
N GLU A 97 16.39 -1.31 -3.28
CA GLU A 97 17.78 -0.85 -3.01
C GLU A 97 17.93 -0.38 -1.56
N TYR A 98 16.86 0.17 -0.97
CA TYR A 98 16.85 0.65 0.41
C TYR A 98 16.09 -0.32 1.33
N ILE A 99 16.74 -0.81 2.38
CA ILE A 99 16.13 -1.78 3.31
C ILE A 99 14.85 -1.22 3.96
N LEU A 100 14.80 0.09 4.20
CA LEU A 100 13.61 0.74 4.76
C LEU A 100 12.40 0.70 3.81
N ASP A 101 12.58 0.51 2.50
CA ASP A 101 11.48 0.33 1.55
C ASP A 101 10.71 -0.98 1.78
N ASN A 102 11.30 -1.94 2.48
CA ASN A 102 10.64 -3.16 2.94
C ASN A 102 9.98 -3.00 4.33
N THR A 103 10.02 -1.80 4.93
CA THR A 103 9.45 -1.54 6.26
C THR A 103 8.27 -0.57 6.20
N GLY A 104 7.51 -0.47 7.28
CA GLY A 104 6.45 0.55 7.44
C GLY A 104 6.91 1.99 7.60
N VAL A 105 8.22 2.24 7.58
CA VAL A 105 8.74 3.61 7.67
C VAL A 105 8.36 4.38 6.41
N HIS A 106 7.75 5.54 6.59
CA HIS A 106 7.45 6.44 5.48
C HIS A 106 8.75 7.12 4.97
N PRO A 107 8.91 7.37 3.65
CA PRO A 107 10.13 7.97 3.09
C PRO A 107 10.57 9.28 3.76
N GLU A 108 9.62 10.11 4.20
CA GLU A 108 9.91 11.36 4.93
C GLU A 108 10.68 11.12 6.25
N SER A 109 10.51 9.94 6.83
CA SER A 109 11.04 9.56 8.13
C SER A 109 12.35 8.76 8.03
N TYR A 110 12.90 8.53 6.82
CA TYR A 110 14.12 7.73 6.64
C TYR A 110 15.29 8.29 7.43
N ASN A 111 15.48 9.61 7.41
CA ASN A 111 16.55 10.26 8.18
C ASN A 111 16.39 10.03 9.69
N ALA A 112 15.16 10.12 10.21
CA ALA A 112 14.87 9.88 11.61
C ALA A 112 15.09 8.39 11.99
N ALA A 113 14.64 7.46 11.15
CA ALA A 113 14.82 6.03 11.35
C ALA A 113 16.30 5.63 11.37
N ILE A 114 17.10 6.14 10.42
CA ILE A 114 18.54 5.88 10.37
C ILE A 114 19.24 6.40 11.63
N LYS A 115 18.91 7.62 12.07
CA LYS A 115 19.46 8.18 13.33
C LYS A 115 19.08 7.34 14.54
N LEU A 116 17.87 6.81 14.58
CA LEU A 116 17.42 5.93 15.67
C LEU A 116 18.18 4.61 15.69
N ILE A 117 18.30 3.96 14.53
CA ILE A 117 19.06 2.70 14.35
C ILE A 117 20.51 2.88 14.81
N GLN A 118 21.17 3.94 14.34
CA GLN A 118 22.54 4.28 14.74
C GLN A 118 22.67 4.53 16.24
N ARG A 119 21.69 5.22 16.85
CA ARG A 119 21.69 5.49 18.30
C ARG A 119 21.48 4.24 19.15
N LEU A 120 20.80 3.23 18.60
CA LEU A 120 20.63 1.92 19.21
C LEU A 120 21.85 0.99 19.00
N GLY A 121 22.84 1.43 18.22
CA GLY A 121 24.07 0.68 17.95
C GLY A 121 23.93 -0.38 16.84
N TYR A 122 22.85 -0.34 16.07
CA TYR A 122 22.60 -1.25 14.94
C TYR A 122 22.97 -0.60 13.61
N THR A 123 23.13 -1.40 12.56
CA THR A 123 23.21 -0.94 11.18
C THR A 123 21.87 -1.13 10.47
N VAL A 124 21.74 -0.53 9.28
CA VAL A 124 20.55 -0.75 8.43
C VAL A 124 20.45 -2.19 7.95
N GLU A 125 21.56 -2.94 7.86
CA GLU A 125 21.53 -4.36 7.50
C GLU A 125 20.95 -5.24 8.61
N ASP A 126 21.11 -4.85 9.88
CA ASP A 126 20.55 -5.59 11.02
C ASP A 126 19.01 -5.63 10.98
N VAL A 127 18.38 -4.60 10.37
CA VAL A 127 16.93 -4.53 10.16
C VAL A 127 16.43 -5.65 9.24
N LYS A 128 17.28 -6.20 8.38
CA LYS A 128 16.93 -7.29 7.45
C LYS A 128 16.88 -8.67 8.14
N ASN A 129 17.65 -8.85 9.23
CA ASN A 129 17.96 -10.17 9.78
C ASN A 129 17.25 -10.50 11.10
N SER A 130 16.39 -9.64 11.63
CA SER A 130 15.72 -9.91 12.91
C SER A 130 14.28 -9.44 12.97
N GLU A 131 13.49 -10.30 13.62
CA GLU A 131 12.10 -10.22 14.05
C GLU A 131 11.72 -8.88 14.71
N MET A 132 11.61 -7.81 13.92
CA MET A 132 11.23 -6.49 14.41
C MET A 132 10.13 -5.81 13.58
N CYS A 133 9.36 -6.59 12.82
CA CYS A 133 8.11 -6.17 12.16
C CYS A 133 7.02 -7.22 12.38
#